data_AF-A0A4R5DWZ6-F1
#
_entry.id   AF-A0A4R5DWZ6-F1
#
_cell.length_a   1.000
_cell.length_b   1.000
_cell.length_c   1.000
_cell.angle_alpha   90.00
_cell.angle_beta   90.00
_cell.angle_gamma   90.00
#
_symmetry.space_group_name_H-M   'P 1'
#
loop_
_entity.id
_entity.type
_entity.pdbx_description
1 polymer ?
#
loop_
_entity_poly.entity_id
_entity_poly.type
_entity_poly.pdbx_seq_one_letter_code
_entity_poly.pdbx_strand_id
1 'polypeptide(L)' 'MDTAQTIPTRLSNLQMELLKLYSYNVSENELKEIQKLLANYFSKKIDTEMDLLWEDNNWSDETIESWKSEHLRGKPAL' A
#
# COMPACT_ATOMS: atom_id res chain seq x y z
N MET A 1 25.05 8.57 -17.98
CA MET A 1 24.85 9.61 -16.95
C MET A 1 24.36 8.91 -15.72
N ASP A 2 25.22 8.81 -14.70
CA ASP A 2 24.94 8.12 -13.45
C ASP A 2 23.84 8.85 -12.66
N THR A 3 22.71 8.19 -12.46
CA THR A 3 21.69 8.65 -11.51
C THR A 3 22.17 8.31 -10.09
N ALA A 4 22.98 9.20 -9.50
CA ALA A 4 23.36 9.08 -8.10
C ALA A 4 22.09 9.15 -7.23
N GLN A 5 21.73 8.01 -6.63
CA GLN A 5 20.65 7.92 -5.65
C GLN A 5 21.05 8.75 -4.43
N THR A 6 20.38 9.88 -4.23
CA THR A 6 20.56 10.73 -3.05
C THR A 6 20.09 9.95 -1.82
N ILE A 7 21.02 9.46 -1.01
CA ILE A 7 20.67 8.81 0.26
C ILE A 7 20.05 9.90 1.16
N PRO A 8 18.80 9.72 1.62
CA PRO A 8 18.18 10.67 2.53
C PRO A 8 19.04 10.77 3.81
N THR A 9 19.48 11.98 4.13
CA THR A 9 20.37 12.25 5.28
C THR A 9 19.65 12.18 6.63
N ARG A 10 18.32 12.03 6.63
CA ARG A 10 17.49 11.84 7.82
C ARG A 10 16.49 10.72 7.58
N LEU A 11 16.33 9.88 8.61
CA LEU A 11 15.32 8.82 8.61
C LEU A 11 13.91 9.42 8.62
N SER A 12 12.97 8.75 7.95
CA SER A 12 11.56 9.08 8.06
C SER A 12 11.05 8.82 9.48
N ASN A 13 9.92 9.43 9.83
CA ASN A 13 9.23 9.17 11.09
C ASN A 13 8.95 7.67 11.30
N LEU A 14 8.50 6.95 10.27
CA LEU A 14 8.27 5.50 10.33
C LEU A 14 9.56 4.73 10.58
N GLN A 15 10.64 5.08 9.87
CA GLN A 15 11.94 4.43 10.06
C GLN A 15 12.48 4.64 11.49
N MET A 16 12.31 5.84 12.04
CA MET A 16 12.68 6.15 13.42
C MET A 16 11.87 5.35 14.44
N GLU A 17 10.57 5.19 14.21
CA GLU A 17 9.70 4.45 15.13
C GLU A 17 9.96 2.95 15.11
N LEU A 18 10.22 2.38 13.92
CA LEU A 18 10.68 1.00 13.80
C LEU A 18 12.04 0.80 14.48
N LEU A 19 12.95 1.80 14.42
CA LEU A 19 14.24 1.71 15.12
C LEU A 19 14.08 1.62 16.65
N LYS A 20 13.09 2.31 17.22
CA LYS A 20 12.79 2.20 18.66
C LYS A 20 12.32 0.81 19.05
N LEU A 21 11.75 0.01 18.13
CA LEU A 21 11.36 -1.37 18.43
C LEU A 21 12.57 -2.26 18.75
N TYR A 22 13.75 -1.97 18.18
CA TYR A 22 14.95 -2.76 18.48
C TYR A 22 15.36 -2.71 19.96
N SER A 23 15.07 -1.62 20.68
CA SER A 23 15.39 -1.57 22.12
C SER A 23 14.54 -2.52 22.97
N TYR A 24 13.43 -3.03 22.42
CA TYR A 24 12.53 -3.96 23.10
C TYR A 24 12.82 -5.44 22.79
N ASN A 25 13.87 -5.73 22.01
CA ASN A 25 14.30 -7.10 21.70
C ASN A 25 13.16 -7.99 21.16
N VAL A 26 12.33 -7.39 20.28
CA VAL A 26 11.13 -7.99 19.69
C VAL A 26 11.46 -9.34 19.08
N SER A 27 10.71 -10.37 19.47
CA SER A 27 10.83 -11.71 18.91
C SER A 27 10.30 -11.78 17.48
N GLU A 28 10.74 -12.80 16.74
CA GLU A 28 10.23 -13.07 15.37
C GLU A 28 8.69 -13.22 15.31
N ASN A 29 8.08 -13.75 16.38
CA ASN A 29 6.63 -13.89 16.44
C ASN A 29 5.94 -12.54 16.62
N GLU A 30 6.43 -11.69 17.53
CA GLU A 30 5.90 -10.34 17.72
C GLU A 30 6.12 -9.48 16.47
N LEU A 31 7.24 -9.65 15.76
CA LEU A 31 7.47 -8.96 14.50
C LEU A 31 6.42 -9.35 13.44
N LYS A 32 6.06 -10.64 13.35
CA LYS A 32 4.97 -11.10 12.47
C LYS A 32 3.62 -10.54 12.88
N GLU A 33 3.34 -10.41 14.18
CA GLU A 33 2.12 -9.79 14.68
C GLU A 33 2.05 -8.31 14.29
N ILE A 34 3.16 -7.58 14.39
CA ILE A 34 3.25 -6.17 13.95
C ILE A 34 3.02 -6.06 12.44
N GLN A 35 3.63 -6.94 11.64
CA GLN A 35 3.38 -6.97 10.18
C GLN A 35 1.90 -7.21 9.86
N LYS A 36 1.27 -8.15 10.58
CA LYS A 36 -0.16 -8.44 10.43
C LYS A 36 -1.04 -7.25 10.85
N LEU A 37 -0.67 -6.56 11.93
CA LEU A 37 -1.36 -5.35 12.37
C LEU A 37 -1.32 -4.26 11.30
N LEU A 38 -0.15 -4.02 10.71
CA LEU A 38 0.02 -3.05 9.62
C LEU A 38 -0.78 -3.46 8.38
N ALA A 39 -0.70 -4.73 7.97
CA ALA A 39 -1.46 -5.25 6.84
C ALA A 39 -2.96 -5.02 7.03
N ASN A 40 -3.49 -5.39 8.20
CA ASN A 40 -4.90 -5.21 8.52
C ASN A 40 -5.32 -3.73 8.52
N TYR A 41 -4.46 -2.83 9.01
CA TYR A 41 -4.74 -1.40 8.99
C TYR A 41 -4.85 -0.86 7.56
N PHE A 42 -3.90 -1.21 6.69
CA PHE A 42 -3.92 -0.77 5.30
C PHE A 42 -5.06 -1.41 4.50
N SER A 43 -5.38 -2.70 4.71
CA SER A 43 -6.54 -3.34 4.08
C SER A 43 -7.83 -2.59 4.40
N LYS A 44 -8.09 -2.32 5.68
CA LYS A 44 -9.30 -1.56 6.09
C LYS A 44 -9.35 -0.17 5.47
N LYS A 45 -8.19 0.50 5.39
CA LYS A 45 -8.09 1.82 4.78
C LYS A 45 -8.40 1.76 3.29
N ILE A 46 -7.84 0.79 2.58
CA ILE A 46 -8.10 0.55 1.15
C ILE A 46 -9.58 0.25 0.92
N ASP A 47 -10.17 -0.63 1.72
CA ASP A 47 -11.60 -0.98 1.62
C ASP A 47 -12.46 0.29 1.77
N THR A 48 -12.17 1.11 2.79
CA THR A 48 -12.90 2.38 3.02
C THR A 48 -12.73 3.36 1.86
N GLU A 49 -11.51 3.54 1.36
CA GLU A 49 -11.25 4.43 0.22
C GLU A 49 -11.90 3.91 -1.06
N MET A 50 -11.96 2.59 -1.26
CA MET A 50 -12.60 1.96 -2.39
C MET A 50 -14.12 2.12 -2.33
N ASP A 51 -14.73 1.94 -1.16
CA ASP A 51 -16.16 2.19 -0.95
C ASP A 51 -16.54 3.64 -1.29
N LEU A 52 -15.73 4.61 -0.85
CA LEU A 52 -15.93 6.02 -1.19
C LEU A 52 -15.81 6.27 -2.70
N LEU A 53 -14.78 5.71 -3.34
CA LEU A 53 -14.62 5.84 -4.80
C LEU A 53 -15.78 5.18 -5.55
N TRP A 54 -16.29 4.06 -5.04
CA TRP A 54 -17.42 3.35 -5.60
C TRP A 54 -18.69 4.20 -5.61
N GLU A 55 -18.98 4.86 -4.49
CA GLU A 55 -20.10 5.80 -4.36
C GLU A 55 -19.89 7.05 -5.23
N ASP A 56 -18.73 7.71 -5.14
CA ASP A 56 -18.45 8.97 -5.85
C ASP A 56 -18.51 8.82 -7.37
N ASN A 57 -18.12 7.67 -7.90
CA ASN A 57 -18.15 7.40 -9.34
C ASN A 57 -19.43 6.69 -9.80
N ASN A 58 -20.42 6.51 -8.91
CA ASN A 58 -21.65 5.74 -9.18
C ASN A 58 -21.36 4.38 -9.84
N TRP A 59 -20.31 3.69 -9.38
CA TRP A 59 -19.99 2.37 -9.88
C TRP A 59 -21.06 1.36 -9.47
N SER A 60 -21.30 0.40 -10.34
CA SER A 60 -22.28 -0.65 -10.14
C SER A 60 -21.77 -1.97 -10.69
N ASP A 61 -22.55 -3.03 -10.52
CA ASP A 61 -22.25 -4.33 -11.13
C ASP A 61 -22.09 -4.21 -12.65
N GLU A 62 -22.79 -3.28 -13.31
CA GLU A 62 -22.62 -2.99 -14.74
C GLU A 62 -21.24 -2.42 -15.07
N THR A 63 -20.67 -1.61 -14.17
CA THR A 63 -19.29 -1.11 -14.31
C THR A 63 -18.28 -2.26 -14.24
N ILE A 64 -18.51 -3.25 -13.37
CA ILE A 64 -17.64 -4.44 -13.29
C ILE A 64 -17.74 -5.25 -14.59
N GLU A 65 -18.95 -5.45 -15.10
CA GLU A 65 -19.15 -6.18 -16.36
C GLU A 65 -18.49 -5.45 -17.54
N SER A 66 -18.53 -4.11 -17.58
CA SER A 66 -17.83 -3.36 -18.62
C SER A 66 -16.31 -3.54 -18.52
N TRP A 67 -15.73 -3.46 -17.32
CA TRP A 67 -14.29 -3.68 -17.10
C TRP A 67 -13.84 -5.10 -17.43
N LYS A 68 -14.65 -6.13 -17.16
CA LYS A 68 -14.34 -7.52 -17.54
C LYS A 68 -14.20 -7.68 -19.06
N SER A 69 -14.99 -6.92 -19.84
CA SER A 69 -14.93 -6.91 -21.30
C SER A 69 -13.83 -6.01 -21.85
N GLU A 70 -13.32 -5.09 -21.03
CA GLU A 70 -12.31 -4.12 -21.40
C GLU A 70 -10.91 -4.74 -21.34
N HIS A 71 -10.25 -4.86 -22.50
CA HIS A 71 -8.90 -5.41 -22.57
C HIS A 71 -7.88 -4.34 -22.17
N LEU A 72 -7.78 -4.05 -20.87
CA LEU A 72 -6.83 -3.09 -20.28
C LEU A 72 -5.36 -3.56 -20.30
N ARG A 73 -4.97 -4.40 -21.28
CA ARG A 73 -3.55 -4.62 -21.56
C ARG A 73 -3.01 -3.33 -22.17
N GLY A 74 -2.16 -2.64 -21.40
CA GLY A 74 -1.47 -1.43 -21.83
C GLY A 74 -0.94 -1.57 -23.25
N LYS A 75 -1.30 -0.62 -24.11
CA LYS A 75 -0.69 -0.46 -25.43
C LYS A 75 0.83 -0.43 -25.21
N PRO A 76 1.63 -1.30 -25.84
CA PRO A 76 3.07 -1.17 -25.73
C PRO A 76 3.43 0.20 -26.32
N ALA A 77 4.11 1.02 -25.51
CA ALA A 77 4.70 2.26 -25.98
C ALA A 77 5.71 1.89 -27.07
N LEU A 78 5.41 2.28 -28.31
CA LEU A 78 6.35 2.27 -29.44
C LEU A 78 7.05 3.63 -29.51
#